data_AF-A0A1G9LFY7-F1
#
_entry.id   AF-A0A1G9LFY7-F1
#
_cell.length_a   1.000
_cell.length_b   1.000
_cell.length_c   1.000
_cell.angle_alpha   90.00
_cell.angle_beta   90.00
_cell.angle_gamma   90.00
#
_symmetry.space_group_name_H-M   'P 1'
#
loop_
_entity.id
_entity.type
_entity.pdbx_description
1 polymer ?
#
loop_
_entity_poly.entity_id
_entity_poly.type
_entity_poly.pdbx_seq_one_letter_code
_entity_poly.pdbx_strand_id
1 'polypeptide(L)'
;MKNQKTADQSKPLIYDYILFIMMLTFDDVLHKRYMNFKIYIMKKLKFTLVAIVLILASCDKYGDYPVIKDKDSISFKLVDVSKGFLEVPLTPTLRWEKAFDCGFCRVTYEIYLGTEKRPQTLLASGVTENKFKIQSPLSANVKYHWWVLARDNHGNIKISEFGSFTTRGLHYNSVTSDGAFSKRADHTTIVFDDKLWVISGYEGHYYETDAWYSSDGANWSAATTSTPFYGRSGHATVVFDNKMWVIGGYIGGENSNDIWYSSDGVNWTEAIEPPFSGRVNHTAAVYDNKIWVIGGHGNSAVGGELNDVWYTTDGISWVEAASGASFEARSGHTTVVHDDKLWVIGGRKSGTGSTGLMNDVWFTTDGAHWSAASPSAAFSKRQGHTTVVHNNKIWVIGGKSASALENDIWSSVNGITWTRATSSAPFSTRHGHSSAIFDSKIWVIGGQQSNSILDRVNDVWTIE
;
A
#
# COMPACT_ATOMS: atom_id res chain seq x y z
N MET A 1 27.79 18.30 89.29
CA MET A 1 27.34 17.03 89.92
C MET A 1 25.94 16.72 89.41
N LYS A 2 25.76 15.54 88.80
CA LYS A 2 24.45 15.04 88.32
C LYS A 2 23.60 14.57 89.51
N ASN A 3 22.30 14.88 89.45
CA ASN A 3 21.16 14.26 90.12
C ASN A 3 19.93 14.85 89.38
N GLN A 4 18.85 14.17 89.02
CA GLN A 4 18.11 13.03 89.57
C GLN A 4 17.15 12.54 88.45
N LYS A 5 16.93 11.22 88.27
CA LYS A 5 15.75 10.41 88.70
C LYS A 5 14.42 10.93 88.12
N THR A 6 13.54 10.16 87.46
CA THR A 6 12.89 8.85 87.76
C THR A 6 12.07 8.43 86.51
N ALA A 7 12.09 7.19 85.99
CA ALA A 7 11.26 5.99 86.33
C ALA A 7 9.74 6.23 86.23
N ASP A 8 8.85 5.39 85.67
CA ASP A 8 8.83 4.08 84.96
C ASP A 8 7.34 3.85 84.51
N GLN A 9 7.11 2.86 83.63
CA GLN A 9 5.90 2.02 83.44
C GLN A 9 5.04 2.22 82.15
N SER A 10 5.21 1.25 81.24
CA SER A 10 4.19 0.49 80.47
C SER A 10 3.68 0.99 79.09
N LYS A 11 4.06 0.25 78.03
CA LYS A 11 3.24 -0.31 76.90
C LYS A 11 4.04 -0.42 75.58
N PRO A 12 4.17 -1.60 74.93
CA PRO A 12 4.42 -1.67 73.50
C PRO A 12 3.09 -1.72 72.72
N LEU A 13 2.91 -0.71 71.87
CA LEU A 13 1.76 -0.46 70.99
C LEU A 13 1.80 -1.38 69.76
N ILE A 14 0.81 -2.25 69.53
CA ILE A 14 -0.38 -2.08 68.66
C ILE A 14 -0.11 -1.85 67.15
N TYR A 15 1.10 -1.50 66.71
CA TYR A 15 1.32 -1.13 65.31
C TYR A 15 1.67 -2.32 64.37
N ASP A 16 2.27 -3.39 64.86
CA ASP A 16 2.63 -4.54 64.00
C ASP A 16 1.47 -5.53 63.75
N TYR A 17 0.40 -5.47 64.56
CA TYR A 17 -0.82 -6.26 64.30
C TYR A 17 -1.78 -5.59 63.32
N ILE A 18 -1.73 -4.25 63.19
CA ILE A 18 -2.62 -3.50 62.29
C ILE A 18 -2.15 -3.62 60.84
N LEU A 19 -0.84 -3.69 60.58
CA LEU A 19 -0.31 -3.83 59.22
C LEU A 19 -0.54 -5.24 58.64
N PHE A 20 -0.49 -6.27 59.48
CA PHE A 20 -0.77 -7.67 59.06
C PHE A 20 -2.27 -7.93 58.88
N ILE A 21 -3.14 -7.28 59.67
CA ILE A 21 -4.60 -7.34 59.49
C ILE A 21 -5.07 -6.46 58.31
N MET A 22 -4.38 -5.35 57.99
CA MET A 22 -4.67 -4.56 56.78
C MET A 22 -4.26 -5.27 55.48
N MET A 23 -3.16 -6.06 55.46
CA MET A 23 -2.79 -6.87 54.29
C MET A 23 -3.74 -8.06 54.07
N LEU A 24 -4.28 -8.66 55.13
CA LEU A 24 -5.24 -9.77 55.02
C LEU A 24 -6.68 -9.33 54.71
N THR A 25 -7.01 -8.04 54.85
CA THR A 25 -8.34 -7.50 54.55
C THR A 25 -8.42 -6.75 53.21
N PHE A 26 -7.30 -6.23 52.69
CA PHE A 26 -7.26 -5.63 51.36
C PHE A 26 -7.34 -6.66 50.22
N ASP A 27 -6.75 -7.85 50.41
CA ASP A 27 -6.84 -8.93 49.43
C ASP A 27 -8.26 -9.49 49.35
N ASP A 28 -8.97 -9.58 50.49
CA ASP A 28 -10.32 -10.14 50.52
C ASP A 28 -11.37 -9.15 49.97
N VAL A 29 -11.15 -7.83 50.08
CA VAL A 29 -12.01 -6.80 49.47
C VAL A 29 -11.76 -6.66 47.97
N LEU A 30 -10.51 -6.73 47.51
CA LEU A 30 -10.20 -6.77 46.07
C LEU A 30 -10.61 -8.09 45.45
N HIS A 31 -10.45 -9.23 46.14
CA HIS A 31 -10.92 -10.52 45.68
C HIS A 31 -12.45 -10.59 45.71
N LYS A 32 -13.15 -10.04 46.71
CA LYS A 32 -14.62 -9.89 46.68
C LYS A 32 -15.08 -8.90 45.63
N ARG A 33 -14.37 -7.81 45.36
CA ARG A 33 -14.71 -6.89 44.25
C ARG A 33 -14.44 -7.52 42.89
N TYR A 34 -13.36 -8.28 42.74
CA TYR A 34 -13.04 -9.02 41.52
C TYR A 34 -13.99 -10.20 41.31
N MET A 35 -14.36 -10.92 42.36
CA MET A 35 -15.34 -12.02 42.34
C MET A 35 -16.76 -11.48 42.17
N ASN A 36 -17.13 -10.34 42.77
CA ASN A 36 -18.40 -9.67 42.49
C ASN A 36 -18.43 -9.05 41.10
N PHE A 37 -17.30 -8.58 40.57
CA PHE A 37 -17.17 -8.12 39.19
C PHE A 37 -17.18 -9.29 38.20
N LYS A 38 -16.58 -10.44 38.54
CA LYS A 38 -16.69 -11.70 37.79
C LYS A 38 -18.10 -12.27 37.88
N ILE A 39 -18.77 -12.22 39.03
CA ILE A 39 -20.16 -12.66 39.20
C ILE A 39 -21.11 -11.68 38.53
N TYR A 40 -20.81 -10.38 38.50
CA TYR A 40 -21.55 -9.37 37.76
C TYR A 40 -21.34 -9.53 36.26
N ILE A 41 -20.11 -9.79 35.79
CA ILE A 41 -19.80 -10.13 34.41
C ILE A 41 -20.39 -11.48 34.05
N MET A 42 -20.38 -12.51 34.90
CA MET A 42 -20.96 -13.84 34.63
C MET A 42 -22.48 -13.84 34.78
N LYS A 43 -23.08 -12.99 35.62
CA LYS A 43 -24.53 -12.76 35.68
C LYS A 43 -24.98 -11.90 34.52
N LYS A 44 -24.22 -10.88 34.08
CA LYS A 44 -24.43 -10.23 32.78
C LYS A 44 -24.17 -11.21 31.65
N LEU A 45 -23.15 -12.05 31.67
CA LEU A 45 -22.91 -13.04 30.61
C LEU A 45 -24.02 -14.07 30.57
N LYS A 46 -24.60 -14.46 31.72
CA LYS A 46 -25.77 -15.36 31.80
C LYS A 46 -27.09 -14.66 31.48
N PHE A 47 -27.28 -13.38 31.82
CA PHE A 47 -28.46 -12.61 31.41
C PHE A 47 -28.39 -12.18 29.95
N THR A 48 -27.19 -11.94 29.42
CA THR A 48 -26.91 -11.72 28.00
C THR A 48 -26.94 -13.06 27.26
N LEU A 49 -26.55 -14.20 27.85
CA LEU A 49 -26.76 -15.53 27.23
C LEU A 49 -28.23 -15.94 27.25
N VAL A 50 -29.01 -15.62 28.28
CA VAL A 50 -30.45 -15.95 28.35
C VAL A 50 -31.25 -14.97 27.49
N ALA A 51 -30.82 -13.71 27.34
CA ALA A 51 -31.35 -12.80 26.33
C ALA A 51 -30.91 -13.21 24.91
N ILE A 52 -29.70 -13.77 24.72
CA ILE A 52 -29.27 -14.33 23.42
C ILE A 52 -30.04 -15.63 23.12
N VAL A 53 -30.36 -16.47 24.10
CA VAL A 53 -31.16 -17.69 23.89
C VAL A 53 -32.66 -17.41 23.73
N LEU A 54 -33.18 -16.25 24.18
CA LEU A 54 -34.56 -15.83 23.93
C LEU A 54 -34.71 -14.82 22.77
N ILE A 55 -33.63 -14.21 22.28
CA ILE A 55 -33.61 -13.44 21.02
C ILE A 55 -33.29 -14.37 19.82
N LEU A 56 -32.68 -15.54 20.06
CA LEU A 56 -32.56 -16.63 19.07
C LEU A 56 -33.85 -17.44 18.85
N ALA A 57 -35.00 -17.00 19.39
CA ALA A 57 -36.33 -17.56 19.09
C ALA A 57 -37.31 -16.50 18.56
N SER A 58 -36.85 -15.27 18.28
CA SER A 58 -37.71 -14.19 17.77
C SER A 58 -36.93 -13.18 16.93
N CYS A 59 -36.24 -13.69 15.90
CA CYS A 59 -35.99 -12.99 14.65
C CYS A 59 -35.29 -13.97 13.69
N ASP A 60 -36.03 -15.01 13.28
CA ASP A 60 -35.73 -15.71 12.03
C ASP A 60 -36.08 -14.78 10.86
N LYS A 61 -35.22 -13.78 10.67
CA LYS A 61 -34.93 -13.15 9.40
C LYS A 61 -33.41 -13.02 9.29
N TYR A 62 -32.71 -14.14 9.51
CA TYR A 62 -31.60 -14.44 8.62
C TYR A 62 -32.19 -14.29 7.22
N GLY A 63 -31.64 -13.37 6.42
CA GLY A 63 -32.05 -13.24 5.03
C GLY A 63 -31.96 -14.63 4.42
N ASP A 64 -33.12 -15.20 4.12
CA ASP A 64 -33.25 -16.46 3.40
C ASP A 64 -32.50 -16.26 2.08
N TYR A 65 -31.25 -16.71 2.06
CA TYR A 65 -30.56 -16.96 0.81
C TYR A 65 -31.45 -17.94 0.03
N PRO A 66 -31.58 -17.79 -1.29
CA PRO A 66 -32.23 -18.82 -2.08
C PRO A 66 -31.40 -20.10 -1.94
N VAL A 67 -31.83 -20.99 -1.04
CA VAL A 67 -31.40 -22.38 -1.02
C VAL A 67 -31.89 -22.93 -2.34
N ILE A 68 -30.99 -23.01 -3.32
CA ILE A 68 -31.28 -23.58 -4.63
C ILE A 68 -31.74 -25.01 -4.37
N LYS A 69 -33.04 -25.27 -4.56
CA LYS A 69 -33.62 -26.60 -4.41
C LYS A 69 -33.43 -27.32 -5.74
N ASP A 70 -33.24 -28.64 -5.73
CA ASP A 70 -33.11 -29.46 -6.94
C ASP A 70 -34.33 -29.39 -7.90
N LYS A 71 -35.41 -28.68 -7.53
CA LYS A 71 -36.57 -28.37 -8.39
C LYS A 71 -36.48 -27.03 -9.13
N ASP A 72 -35.47 -26.20 -8.87
CA ASP A 72 -35.29 -24.92 -9.54
C ASP A 72 -34.67 -25.15 -10.92
N SER A 73 -35.46 -24.98 -11.98
CA SER A 73 -35.01 -25.24 -13.35
C SER A 73 -33.98 -24.19 -13.80
N ILE A 74 -32.75 -24.64 -14.08
CA ILE A 74 -31.79 -23.91 -14.94
C ILE A 74 -32.53 -23.54 -16.22
N SER A 75 -32.69 -22.24 -16.48
CA SER A 75 -33.72 -21.80 -17.44
C SER A 75 -33.27 -20.75 -18.46
N PHE A 76 -32.03 -20.26 -18.37
CA PHE A 76 -31.45 -19.38 -19.38
C PHE A 76 -29.92 -19.51 -19.42
N LYS A 77 -29.32 -19.26 -20.59
CA LYS A 77 -27.88 -19.48 -20.80
C LYS A 77 -27.06 -18.22 -20.60
N LEU A 78 -25.78 -18.42 -20.34
CA LEU A 78 -24.79 -17.36 -20.31
C LEU A 78 -24.17 -17.25 -21.72
N VAL A 79 -24.14 -16.03 -22.28
CA VAL A 79 -23.84 -15.81 -23.71
C VAL A 79 -22.37 -15.49 -23.94
N ASP A 80 -21.78 -14.68 -23.07
CA ASP A 80 -20.41 -14.17 -23.21
C ASP A 80 -19.61 -14.50 -21.95
N VAL A 81 -18.32 -14.78 -22.08
CA VAL A 81 -17.42 -15.11 -20.95
C VAL A 81 -17.83 -16.41 -20.20
N SER A 82 -18.70 -17.23 -20.79
CA SER A 82 -19.38 -18.33 -20.08
C SER A 82 -18.75 -19.72 -20.22
N LYS A 83 -17.73 -19.90 -21.07
CA LYS A 83 -17.21 -21.24 -21.43
C LYS A 83 -15.70 -21.41 -21.27
N GLY A 84 -15.17 -21.10 -20.09
CA GLY A 84 -13.75 -21.35 -19.81
C GLY A 84 -12.81 -20.53 -20.69
N PHE A 85 -13.26 -19.35 -21.12
CA PHE A 85 -12.43 -18.41 -21.86
C PHE A 85 -11.15 -18.13 -21.07
N LEU A 86 -10.03 -18.25 -21.75
CA LEU A 86 -8.72 -17.84 -21.26
C LEU A 86 -8.46 -16.40 -21.70
N GLU A 87 -7.56 -15.70 -21.01
CA GLU A 87 -7.17 -14.32 -21.34
C GLU A 87 -8.31 -13.29 -21.36
N VAL A 88 -9.30 -13.45 -20.49
CA VAL A 88 -10.41 -12.50 -20.39
C VAL A 88 -9.93 -11.18 -19.78
N PRO A 89 -10.29 -10.00 -20.32
CA PRO A 89 -9.92 -8.71 -19.72
C PRO A 89 -10.29 -8.63 -18.24
N LEU A 90 -9.55 -7.85 -17.45
CA LEU A 90 -9.80 -7.72 -16.00
C LEU A 90 -11.15 -7.08 -15.67
N THR A 91 -11.77 -6.39 -16.63
CA THR A 91 -13.10 -5.78 -16.52
C THR A 91 -14.04 -6.36 -17.59
N PRO A 92 -14.39 -7.66 -17.55
CA PRO A 92 -15.23 -8.23 -18.60
C PRO A 92 -16.65 -7.67 -18.56
N THR A 93 -17.35 -7.75 -19.69
CA THR A 93 -18.82 -7.59 -19.72
C THR A 93 -19.44 -8.96 -19.65
N LEU A 94 -20.16 -9.24 -18.56
CA LEU A 94 -20.94 -10.47 -18.40
C LEU A 94 -22.25 -10.33 -19.17
N ARG A 95 -22.67 -11.37 -19.90
CA ARG A 95 -23.91 -11.36 -20.70
C ARG A 95 -24.67 -12.67 -20.58
N TRP A 96 -26.00 -12.59 -20.57
CA TRP A 96 -26.88 -13.75 -20.45
C TRP A 96 -28.12 -13.61 -21.33
N GLU A 97 -28.81 -14.70 -21.59
CA GLU A 97 -30.08 -14.71 -22.30
C GLU A 97 -31.21 -14.13 -21.43
N LYS A 98 -32.32 -13.76 -22.07
CA LYS A 98 -33.52 -13.31 -21.35
C LYS A 98 -34.11 -14.47 -20.54
N ALA A 99 -34.24 -14.27 -19.22
CA ALA A 99 -34.76 -15.30 -18.31
C ALA A 99 -36.27 -15.55 -18.45
N PHE A 100 -37.06 -14.52 -18.75
CA PHE A 100 -38.52 -14.60 -18.85
C PHE A 100 -39.00 -14.11 -20.22
N ASP A 101 -39.83 -14.90 -20.88
CA ASP A 101 -40.43 -14.53 -22.17
C ASP A 101 -41.88 -14.09 -22.01
N CYS A 102 -42.09 -12.95 -21.35
CA CYS A 102 -43.39 -12.32 -21.23
C CYS A 102 -43.28 -10.82 -21.50
N GLY A 103 -44.17 -10.30 -22.35
CA GLY A 103 -44.09 -8.95 -22.93
C GLY A 103 -44.18 -7.78 -21.93
N PHE A 104 -44.63 -8.03 -20.70
CA PHE A 104 -44.79 -7.01 -19.65
C PHE A 104 -44.05 -7.32 -18.35
N CYS A 105 -43.23 -8.38 -18.32
CA CYS A 105 -42.48 -8.73 -17.12
C CYS A 105 -41.30 -7.80 -16.94
N ARG A 106 -41.29 -7.05 -15.84
CA ARG A 106 -40.07 -6.36 -15.39
C ARG A 106 -39.19 -7.39 -14.70
N VAL A 107 -37.98 -7.55 -15.19
CA VAL A 107 -37.01 -8.51 -14.64
C VAL A 107 -35.85 -7.74 -14.05
N THR A 108 -35.47 -8.12 -12.83
CA THR A 108 -34.25 -7.66 -12.18
C THR A 108 -33.30 -8.83 -12.00
N TYR A 109 -32.00 -8.56 -12.11
CA TYR A 109 -30.95 -9.55 -12.00
C TYR A 109 -30.05 -9.29 -10.78
N GLU A 110 -29.65 -10.37 -10.14
CA GLU A 110 -28.57 -10.44 -9.16
C GLU A 110 -27.44 -11.28 -9.78
N ILE A 111 -26.21 -10.80 -9.67
CA ILE A 111 -25.03 -11.39 -10.31
C ILE A 111 -24.08 -11.85 -9.22
N TYR A 112 -23.65 -13.10 -9.29
CA TYR A 112 -22.73 -13.69 -8.32
C TYR A 112 -21.42 -14.05 -9.01
N LEU A 113 -20.29 -13.72 -8.38
CA LEU A 113 -18.94 -13.92 -8.93
C LEU A 113 -17.97 -14.26 -7.79
N GLY A 114 -17.13 -15.28 -7.99
CA GLY A 114 -16.14 -15.70 -7.01
C GLY A 114 -15.14 -16.68 -7.60
N THR A 115 -14.18 -17.14 -6.80
CA THR A 115 -13.15 -18.11 -7.25
C THR A 115 -13.54 -19.55 -6.90
N GLU A 116 -14.52 -19.71 -6.04
CA GLU A 116 -15.20 -20.95 -5.69
C GLU A 116 -16.14 -21.42 -6.82
N LYS A 117 -16.30 -22.73 -7.02
CA LYS A 117 -17.11 -23.29 -8.12
C LYS A 117 -18.57 -22.83 -8.15
N ARG A 118 -19.12 -22.41 -6.99
CA ARG A 118 -20.51 -21.94 -6.82
C ARG A 118 -20.51 -20.69 -5.97
N PRO A 119 -20.22 -19.53 -6.56
CA PRO A 119 -19.99 -18.33 -5.79
C PRO A 119 -21.25 -17.85 -5.09
N GLN A 120 -21.08 -17.39 -3.86
CA GLN A 120 -22.15 -16.79 -3.05
C GLN A 120 -21.98 -15.27 -2.91
N THR A 121 -20.83 -14.75 -3.34
CA THR A 121 -20.52 -13.33 -3.29
C THR A 121 -21.35 -12.58 -4.33
N LEU A 122 -22.26 -11.73 -3.85
CA LEU A 122 -23.06 -10.84 -4.69
C LEU A 122 -22.16 -9.75 -5.28
N LEU A 123 -22.03 -9.74 -6.61
CA LEU A 123 -21.30 -8.73 -7.36
C LEU A 123 -22.16 -7.49 -7.62
N ALA A 124 -23.43 -7.69 -8.00
CA ALA A 124 -24.37 -6.61 -8.29
C ALA A 124 -25.82 -7.09 -8.15
N SER A 125 -26.73 -6.17 -7.82
CA SER A 125 -28.16 -6.41 -7.73
C SER A 125 -28.96 -5.30 -8.40
N GLY A 126 -30.23 -5.57 -8.73
CA GLY A 126 -31.11 -4.60 -9.36
C GLY A 126 -30.78 -4.29 -10.83
N VAL A 127 -29.96 -5.12 -11.47
CA VAL A 127 -29.61 -4.96 -12.89
C VAL A 127 -30.83 -5.24 -13.75
N THR A 128 -31.16 -4.39 -14.70
CA THR A 128 -32.35 -4.54 -15.56
C THR A 128 -32.03 -4.96 -17.00
N GLU A 129 -30.76 -4.86 -17.39
CA GLU A 129 -30.29 -5.29 -18.71
C GLU A 129 -29.68 -6.69 -18.66
N ASN A 130 -29.66 -7.39 -19.80
CA ASN A 130 -29.05 -8.72 -19.94
C ASN A 130 -27.51 -8.69 -20.06
N LYS A 131 -26.89 -7.67 -19.47
CA LYS A 131 -25.44 -7.48 -19.45
C LYS A 131 -25.02 -6.70 -18.21
N PHE A 132 -23.78 -6.90 -17.79
CA PHE A 132 -23.16 -6.15 -16.72
C PHE A 132 -21.66 -6.00 -16.97
N LYS A 133 -21.18 -4.75 -17.04
CA LYS A 133 -19.75 -4.44 -17.13
C LYS A 133 -19.17 -4.42 -15.72
N ILE A 134 -18.23 -5.30 -15.44
CA ILE A 134 -17.46 -5.23 -14.20
C ILE A 134 -16.65 -3.94 -14.21
N GLN A 135 -16.86 -3.07 -13.22
CA GLN A 135 -16.20 -1.77 -13.13
C GLN A 135 -14.82 -1.88 -12.47
N SER A 136 -14.73 -2.63 -11.37
CA SER A 136 -13.47 -2.84 -10.65
C SER A 136 -12.67 -3.99 -11.26
N PRO A 137 -11.41 -3.78 -11.69
CA PRO A 137 -10.58 -4.83 -12.27
C PRO A 137 -10.43 -6.05 -11.34
N LEU A 138 -10.68 -7.22 -11.90
CA LEU A 138 -10.46 -8.51 -11.26
C LEU A 138 -8.95 -8.82 -11.14
N SER A 139 -8.59 -9.80 -10.31
CA SER A 139 -7.20 -10.24 -10.20
C SER A 139 -6.78 -11.00 -11.44
N ALA A 140 -5.62 -10.64 -12.02
CA ALA A 140 -5.04 -11.28 -13.20
C ALA A 140 -4.73 -12.77 -12.97
N ASN A 141 -4.77 -13.58 -14.04
CA ASN A 141 -4.56 -15.03 -14.00
C ASN A 141 -5.42 -15.82 -12.98
N VAL A 142 -6.57 -15.28 -12.58
CA VAL A 142 -7.49 -15.96 -11.66
C VAL A 142 -8.67 -16.54 -12.44
N LYS A 143 -9.00 -17.80 -12.15
CA LYS A 143 -10.23 -18.42 -12.60
C LYS A 143 -11.38 -17.96 -11.72
N TYR A 144 -12.36 -17.30 -12.34
CA TYR A 144 -13.61 -16.91 -11.71
C TYR A 144 -14.75 -17.80 -12.21
N HIS A 145 -15.68 -18.06 -11.31
CA HIS A 145 -16.96 -18.69 -11.54
C HIS A 145 -18.05 -17.65 -11.33
N TRP A 146 -19.16 -17.77 -12.06
CA TRP A 146 -20.26 -16.82 -11.95
C TRP A 146 -21.60 -17.41 -12.40
N TRP A 147 -22.68 -16.79 -11.94
CA TRP A 147 -24.05 -17.12 -12.32
C TRP A 147 -24.98 -15.94 -12.03
N VAL A 148 -26.20 -16.01 -12.57
CA VAL A 148 -27.20 -14.94 -12.50
C VAL A 148 -28.51 -15.48 -11.94
N LEU A 149 -29.07 -14.76 -10.98
CA LEU A 149 -30.43 -14.95 -10.49
C LEU A 149 -31.33 -13.88 -11.13
N ALA A 150 -32.43 -14.30 -11.71
CA ALA A 150 -33.43 -13.43 -12.32
C ALA A 150 -34.72 -13.47 -11.50
N ARG A 151 -35.30 -12.30 -11.21
CA ARG A 151 -36.58 -12.17 -10.51
C ARG A 151 -37.53 -11.34 -11.34
N ASP A 152 -38.76 -11.82 -11.54
CA ASP A 152 -39.81 -11.04 -12.18
C ASP A 152 -40.62 -10.21 -11.16
N ASN A 153 -41.50 -9.35 -11.66
CA ASN A 153 -42.39 -8.51 -10.86
C ASN A 153 -43.52 -9.27 -10.14
N HIS A 154 -43.63 -10.58 -10.33
CA HIS A 154 -44.57 -11.46 -9.63
C HIS A 154 -43.87 -12.31 -8.56
N GLY A 155 -42.56 -12.14 -8.37
CA GLY A 155 -41.76 -12.89 -7.41
C GLY A 155 -41.24 -14.23 -7.91
N ASN A 156 -41.46 -14.59 -9.17
CA ASN A 156 -40.90 -15.80 -9.76
C ASN A 156 -39.39 -15.66 -9.91
N ILE A 157 -38.66 -16.74 -9.62
CA ILE A 157 -37.20 -16.78 -9.68
C ILE A 157 -36.76 -17.78 -10.75
N LYS A 158 -35.72 -17.40 -11.49
CA LYS A 158 -34.99 -18.28 -12.42
C LYS A 158 -33.50 -18.12 -12.20
N ILE A 159 -32.74 -19.19 -12.41
CA ILE A 159 -31.28 -19.17 -12.34
C ILE A 159 -30.67 -19.54 -13.69
N SER A 160 -29.53 -18.92 -14.02
CA SER A 160 -28.74 -19.28 -15.18
C SER A 160 -28.01 -20.61 -14.98
N GLU A 161 -27.38 -21.10 -16.03
CA GLU A 161 -26.25 -22.04 -15.87
C GLU A 161 -25.07 -21.39 -15.12
N PHE A 162 -24.11 -22.20 -14.67
CA PHE A 162 -22.89 -21.73 -14.02
C PHE A 162 -21.77 -21.56 -15.05
N GLY A 163 -21.27 -20.34 -15.19
CA GLY A 163 -20.17 -19.98 -16.08
C GLY A 163 -18.83 -19.94 -15.35
N SER A 164 -17.75 -19.99 -16.12
CA SER A 164 -16.42 -19.63 -15.61
C SER A 164 -15.54 -19.04 -16.71
N PHE A 165 -14.58 -18.24 -16.28
CA PHE A 165 -13.54 -17.64 -17.13
C PHE A 165 -12.25 -17.46 -16.34
N THR A 166 -11.13 -17.39 -17.06
CA THR A 166 -9.83 -17.02 -16.49
C THR A 166 -9.45 -15.65 -17.02
N THR A 167 -9.20 -14.72 -16.10
CA THR A 167 -8.70 -13.39 -16.46
C THR A 167 -7.31 -13.48 -17.07
N ARG A 168 -6.99 -12.59 -18.00
CA ARG A 168 -5.64 -12.43 -18.58
C ARG A 168 -4.57 -12.23 -17.53
N GLY A 169 -3.35 -12.59 -17.91
CA GLY A 169 -2.15 -12.27 -17.13
C GLY A 169 -1.80 -10.79 -17.21
N LEU A 170 -0.71 -10.43 -16.52
CA LEU A 170 -0.04 -9.16 -16.79
C LEU A 170 0.61 -9.23 -18.17
N HIS A 171 0.36 -8.25 -19.02
CA HIS A 171 1.09 -8.09 -20.26
C HIS A 171 2.27 -7.14 -20.06
N TYR A 172 3.42 -7.49 -20.62
CA TYR A 172 4.65 -6.72 -20.51
C TYR A 172 5.08 -6.31 -21.91
N ASN A 173 5.29 -5.02 -22.12
CA ASN A 173 5.79 -4.51 -23.40
C ASN A 173 7.14 -3.83 -23.17
N SER A 174 8.15 -4.24 -23.94
CA SER A 174 9.42 -3.49 -24.05
C SER A 174 9.16 -2.32 -24.99
N VAL A 175 9.09 -1.11 -24.44
CA VAL A 175 8.85 0.12 -25.22
C VAL A 175 10.13 0.53 -25.93
N THR A 176 11.25 0.51 -25.23
CA THR A 176 12.58 0.64 -25.82
C THR A 176 13.61 -0.12 -24.98
N SER A 177 14.60 -0.72 -25.63
CA SER A 177 15.75 -1.35 -24.96
C SER A 177 16.90 -0.37 -24.69
N ASP A 178 16.85 0.83 -25.29
CA ASP A 178 17.87 1.86 -25.20
C ASP A 178 17.19 3.24 -25.36
N GLY A 179 16.83 3.86 -24.23
CA GLY A 179 16.25 5.21 -24.23
C GLY A 179 17.25 6.28 -24.68
N ALA A 180 16.77 7.45 -25.09
CA ALA A 180 17.66 8.54 -25.53
C ALA A 180 18.48 9.17 -24.39
N PHE A 181 18.04 8.99 -23.14
CA PHE A 181 18.77 9.39 -21.94
C PHE A 181 19.78 8.32 -21.53
N SER A 182 20.84 8.72 -20.81
CA SER A 182 21.89 7.80 -20.37
C SER A 182 21.36 6.71 -19.43
N LYS A 183 22.00 5.55 -19.44
CA LYS A 183 21.75 4.44 -18.51
C LYS A 183 21.93 4.91 -17.08
N ARG A 184 20.91 4.75 -16.23
CA ARG A 184 20.94 5.37 -14.90
C ARG A 184 20.11 4.63 -13.87
N ALA A 185 20.50 4.80 -12.61
CA ALA A 185 19.81 4.30 -11.44
C ALA A 185 19.70 5.41 -10.40
N ASP A 186 18.83 5.20 -9.41
CA ASP A 186 18.54 6.15 -8.33
C ASP A 186 18.16 7.55 -8.87
N HIS A 187 17.58 7.55 -10.07
CA HIS A 187 16.86 8.66 -10.69
C HIS A 187 15.40 8.61 -10.26
N THR A 188 14.65 9.64 -10.59
CA THR A 188 13.19 9.64 -10.39
C THR A 188 12.45 9.75 -11.71
N THR A 189 11.25 9.17 -11.75
CA THR A 189 10.29 9.38 -12.83
C THR A 189 8.98 9.92 -12.26
N ILE A 190 8.46 11.00 -12.84
CA ILE A 190 7.16 11.58 -12.50
C ILE A 190 6.32 11.81 -13.76
N VAL A 191 5.02 11.99 -13.58
CA VAL A 191 4.11 12.42 -14.64
C VAL A 191 3.74 13.88 -14.40
N PHE A 192 4.04 14.73 -15.38
CA PHE A 192 3.75 16.14 -15.32
C PHE A 192 3.41 16.66 -16.72
N ASP A 193 2.35 17.46 -16.84
CA ASP A 193 1.87 18.00 -18.12
C ASP A 193 1.67 16.91 -19.20
N ASP A 194 0.99 15.82 -18.82
CA ASP A 194 0.69 14.67 -19.68
C ASP A 194 1.92 14.01 -20.34
N LYS A 195 3.06 14.04 -19.63
CA LYS A 195 4.32 13.45 -20.06
C LYS A 195 4.99 12.72 -18.90
N LEU A 196 5.72 11.66 -19.22
CA LEU A 196 6.72 11.08 -18.33
C LEU A 196 7.93 11.99 -18.28
N TRP A 197 8.54 12.14 -17.11
CA TRP A 197 9.76 12.91 -16.89
C TRP A 197 10.78 12.06 -16.16
N VAL A 198 12.00 11.96 -16.69
CA VAL A 198 13.16 11.33 -16.02
C VAL A 198 14.10 12.45 -15.58
N ILE A 199 14.41 12.50 -14.28
CA ILE A 199 15.22 13.58 -13.70
C ILE A 199 16.46 13.01 -13.03
N SER A 200 17.62 13.49 -13.46
CA SER A 200 18.93 13.21 -12.86
C SER A 200 19.21 11.71 -12.68
N GLY A 201 19.96 11.30 -11.65
CA GLY A 201 20.36 9.92 -11.39
C GLY A 201 21.86 9.71 -11.49
N TYR A 202 22.27 8.46 -11.31
CA TYR A 202 23.69 8.06 -11.38
C TYR A 202 23.90 7.07 -12.51
N GLU A 203 24.86 7.35 -13.39
CA GLU A 203 25.20 6.51 -14.55
C GLU A 203 26.28 5.47 -14.22
N GLY A 204 27.11 5.73 -13.21
CA GLY A 204 28.17 4.83 -12.76
C GLY A 204 29.50 5.52 -12.52
N HIS A 205 29.72 6.60 -13.25
CA HIS A 205 30.82 7.53 -12.98
C HIS A 205 30.33 8.92 -12.61
N TYR A 206 29.26 9.36 -13.26
CA TYR A 206 28.75 10.72 -13.12
C TYR A 206 27.31 10.73 -12.62
N TYR A 207 26.98 11.82 -11.93
CA TYR A 207 25.61 12.16 -11.60
C TYR A 207 25.05 13.02 -12.72
N GLU A 208 23.88 12.64 -13.21
CA GLU A 208 23.29 13.25 -14.39
C GLU A 208 22.66 14.60 -14.06
N THR A 209 22.89 15.58 -14.91
CA THR A 209 22.42 16.97 -14.72
C THR A 209 21.26 17.32 -15.65
N ASP A 210 20.58 16.32 -16.21
CA ASP A 210 19.58 16.49 -17.24
C ASP A 210 18.17 16.14 -16.73
N ALA A 211 17.18 16.68 -17.44
CA ALA A 211 15.79 16.30 -17.31
C ALA A 211 15.23 16.00 -18.71
N TRP A 212 14.62 14.83 -18.85
CA TRP A 212 14.06 14.34 -20.10
C TRP A 212 12.56 14.13 -19.96
N TYR A 213 11.81 14.33 -21.04
CA TYR A 213 10.39 14.02 -21.08
C TYR A 213 10.01 13.19 -22.30
N SER A 214 8.88 12.48 -22.17
CA SER A 214 8.29 11.72 -23.27
C SER A 214 6.78 11.57 -23.09
N SER A 215 6.03 11.64 -24.19
CA SER A 215 4.58 11.37 -24.22
C SER A 215 4.25 9.90 -24.48
N ASP A 216 5.23 9.08 -24.87
CA ASP A 216 5.01 7.68 -25.26
C ASP A 216 6.06 6.71 -24.68
N GLY A 217 7.02 7.23 -23.90
CA GLY A 217 8.15 6.54 -23.32
C GLY A 217 9.13 5.89 -24.32
N ALA A 218 8.91 6.06 -25.62
CA ALA A 218 9.81 5.59 -26.68
C ALA A 218 10.67 6.75 -27.20
N ASN A 219 10.04 7.91 -27.43
CA ASN A 219 10.66 9.11 -27.98
C ASN A 219 10.89 10.12 -26.86
N TRP A 220 12.15 10.32 -26.48
CA TRP A 220 12.53 11.19 -25.37
C TRP A 220 13.19 12.47 -25.88
N SER A 221 12.84 13.59 -25.26
CA SER A 221 13.45 14.91 -25.52
C SER A 221 14.04 15.46 -24.22
N ALA A 222 15.26 15.99 -24.29
CA ALA A 222 15.85 16.70 -23.17
C ALA A 222 15.13 18.05 -23.00
N ALA A 223 14.53 18.30 -21.84
CA ALA A 223 14.08 19.64 -21.46
C ALA A 223 15.30 20.52 -21.12
N THR A 224 16.25 19.96 -20.38
CA THR A 224 17.55 20.57 -20.10
C THR A 224 18.62 19.51 -20.04
N THR A 225 19.84 19.85 -20.46
CA THR A 225 21.04 19.01 -20.33
C THR A 225 21.92 19.42 -19.16
N SER A 226 21.58 20.53 -18.47
CA SER A 226 22.31 21.02 -17.31
C SER A 226 21.37 21.78 -16.38
N THR A 227 21.01 21.13 -15.28
CA THR A 227 20.20 21.67 -14.19
C THR A 227 21.06 22.52 -13.27
N PRO A 228 20.54 23.64 -12.72
CA PRO A 228 21.29 24.47 -11.77
C PRO A 228 21.58 23.75 -10.45
N PHE A 229 20.81 22.72 -10.12
CA PHE A 229 20.90 21.99 -8.86
C PHE A 229 21.97 20.87 -8.84
N TYR A 230 22.86 20.83 -9.84
CA TYR A 230 23.89 19.80 -10.02
C TYR A 230 23.34 18.37 -10.14
N GLY A 231 24.18 17.44 -10.59
CA GLY A 231 23.78 16.04 -10.74
C GLY A 231 23.64 15.37 -9.37
N ARG A 232 22.58 14.58 -9.19
CA ARG A 232 22.24 13.93 -7.93
C ARG A 232 21.66 12.53 -8.08
N SER A 233 21.73 11.73 -7.03
CA SER A 233 21.04 10.43 -6.97
C SER A 233 20.34 10.21 -5.64
N GLY A 234 19.37 9.29 -5.62
CA GLY A 234 18.58 8.97 -4.43
C GLY A 234 17.80 10.17 -3.87
N HIS A 235 17.50 11.14 -4.74
CA HIS A 235 16.63 12.27 -4.47
C HIS A 235 15.17 11.85 -4.60
N ALA A 236 14.25 12.63 -4.04
CA ALA A 236 12.82 12.44 -4.25
C ALA A 236 12.25 13.50 -5.19
N THR A 237 11.23 13.15 -5.95
CA THR A 237 10.45 14.11 -6.74
C THR A 237 8.96 13.94 -6.55
N VAL A 238 8.24 15.06 -6.63
CA VAL A 238 6.77 15.11 -6.59
C VAL A 238 6.25 16.17 -7.54
N VAL A 239 4.98 16.02 -7.94
CA VAL A 239 4.23 17.11 -8.59
C VAL A 239 3.28 17.71 -7.58
N PHE A 240 3.42 18.99 -7.30
CA PHE A 240 2.60 19.72 -6.35
C PHE A 240 2.42 21.17 -6.82
N ASP A 241 1.19 21.69 -6.73
CA ASP A 241 0.83 23.05 -7.16
C ASP A 241 1.33 23.38 -8.59
N ASN A 242 1.04 22.46 -9.52
CA ASN A 242 1.42 22.54 -10.93
C ASN A 242 2.94 22.77 -11.18
N LYS A 243 3.77 22.24 -10.29
CA LYS A 243 5.24 22.28 -10.40
C LYS A 243 5.81 20.91 -10.10
N MET A 244 6.92 20.59 -10.75
CA MET A 244 7.81 19.50 -10.37
C MET A 244 8.71 19.98 -9.25
N TRP A 245 8.90 19.17 -8.22
CA TRP A 245 9.78 19.44 -7.09
C TRP A 245 10.85 18.37 -7.01
N VAL A 246 12.10 18.76 -6.75
CA VAL A 246 13.26 17.90 -6.51
C VAL A 246 13.75 18.17 -5.09
N ILE A 247 13.87 17.14 -4.26
CA ILE A 247 14.17 17.26 -2.84
C ILE A 247 15.39 16.38 -2.51
N GLY A 248 16.43 17.02 -1.96
CA GLY A 248 17.62 16.37 -1.43
C GLY A 248 18.35 15.45 -2.41
N GLY A 249 18.94 14.37 -1.90
CA GLY A 249 19.76 13.43 -2.65
C GLY A 249 21.26 13.59 -2.39
N TYR A 250 22.06 12.72 -2.98
CA TYR A 250 23.52 12.75 -2.85
C TYR A 250 24.14 13.60 -3.95
N ILE A 251 24.95 14.58 -3.56
CA ILE A 251 25.60 15.55 -4.45
C ILE A 251 27.06 15.70 -3.99
N GLY A 252 28.00 15.48 -4.90
CA GLY A 252 29.40 15.89 -4.72
C GLY A 252 30.10 15.36 -3.46
N GLY A 253 29.67 14.23 -2.89
CA GLY A 253 30.25 13.69 -1.66
C GLY A 253 29.31 13.66 -0.45
N GLU A 254 28.19 14.39 -0.50
CA GLU A 254 27.36 14.66 0.68
C GLU A 254 25.86 14.55 0.40
N ASN A 255 25.04 14.32 1.44
CA ASN A 255 23.59 14.31 1.33
C ASN A 255 23.02 15.72 1.50
N SER A 256 22.29 16.20 0.50
CA SER A 256 21.69 17.52 0.45
C SER A 256 20.25 17.53 1.02
N ASN A 257 19.82 18.69 1.52
CA ASN A 257 18.43 19.03 1.86
C ASN A 257 17.85 20.11 0.92
N ASP A 258 18.61 20.56 -0.08
CA ASP A 258 18.13 21.57 -1.01
C ASP A 258 16.87 21.11 -1.75
N ILE A 259 16.03 22.09 -2.08
CA ILE A 259 14.75 21.88 -2.74
C ILE A 259 14.70 22.77 -3.96
N TRP A 260 14.35 22.18 -5.11
CA TRP A 260 14.20 22.90 -6.37
C TRP A 260 12.84 22.63 -6.97
N TYR A 261 12.28 23.62 -7.66
CA TYR A 261 11.03 23.46 -8.38
C TYR A 261 11.07 24.06 -9.77
N SER A 262 10.23 23.52 -10.65
CA SER A 262 10.07 23.98 -12.02
C SER A 262 8.65 23.73 -12.54
N SER A 263 8.14 24.65 -13.35
CA SER A 263 6.87 24.49 -14.07
C SER A 263 7.03 23.96 -15.48
N ASP A 264 8.26 23.81 -15.98
CA ASP A 264 8.55 23.44 -17.37
C ASP A 264 9.70 22.45 -17.53
N GLY A 265 10.41 22.11 -16.45
CA GLY A 265 11.57 21.21 -16.43
C GLY A 265 12.84 21.82 -17.04
N VAL A 266 12.78 23.07 -17.51
CA VAL A 266 13.89 23.83 -18.10
C VAL A 266 14.42 24.82 -17.08
N ASN A 267 13.53 25.64 -16.53
CA ASN A 267 13.84 26.71 -15.59
C ASN A 267 13.58 26.22 -14.17
N TRP A 268 14.64 26.02 -13.40
CA TRP A 268 14.57 25.54 -12.03
C TRP A 268 14.91 26.66 -11.05
N THR A 269 14.10 26.78 -10.01
CA THR A 269 14.28 27.76 -8.93
C THR A 269 14.51 27.02 -7.62
N GLU A 270 15.52 27.44 -6.87
CA GLU A 270 15.77 26.93 -5.53
C GLU A 270 14.71 27.49 -4.56
N ALA A 271 14.12 26.63 -3.75
CA ALA A 271 13.23 27.03 -2.67
C ALA A 271 14.04 27.45 -1.44
N ILE A 272 13.35 27.95 -0.42
CA ILE A 272 13.99 28.24 0.87
C ILE A 272 14.48 26.93 1.49
N GLU A 273 15.70 26.95 2.03
CA GLU A 273 16.29 25.79 2.69
C GLU A 273 15.37 25.29 3.82
N PRO A 274 15.02 23.99 3.84
CA PRO A 274 14.14 23.43 4.85
C PRO A 274 14.86 23.25 6.20
N PRO A 275 14.12 23.17 7.31
CA PRO A 275 14.68 22.96 8.65
C PRO A 275 15.24 21.55 8.88
N PHE A 276 14.92 20.60 8.00
CA PHE A 276 15.37 19.22 8.14
C PHE A 276 16.76 18.99 7.54
N SER A 277 17.48 18.00 8.07
CA SER A 277 18.83 17.67 7.60
C SER A 277 18.86 17.08 6.19
N GLY A 278 20.00 17.26 5.52
CA GLY A 278 20.27 16.64 4.23
C GLY A 278 20.14 15.12 4.25
N ARG A 279 19.62 14.55 3.17
CA ARG A 279 19.21 13.14 3.12
C ARG A 279 19.22 12.54 1.71
N VAL A 280 19.49 11.24 1.62
CA VAL A 280 19.44 10.43 0.38
C VAL A 280 18.62 9.17 0.59
N ASN A 281 18.05 8.62 -0.49
CA ASN A 281 17.21 7.42 -0.49
C ASN A 281 16.03 7.53 0.50
N HIS A 282 15.56 8.76 0.69
CA HIS A 282 14.32 9.10 1.35
C HIS A 282 13.18 9.03 0.32
N THR A 283 11.94 9.20 0.78
CA THR A 283 10.79 9.27 -0.10
C THR A 283 10.08 10.61 0.08
N ALA A 284 9.35 11.02 -0.97
CA ALA A 284 8.39 12.09 -0.89
C ALA A 284 7.08 11.68 -1.57
N ALA A 285 5.96 12.17 -1.06
CA ALA A 285 4.63 11.90 -1.63
C ALA A 285 3.70 13.10 -1.41
N VAL A 286 2.72 13.26 -2.31
CA VAL A 286 1.65 14.24 -2.13
C VAL A 286 0.42 13.55 -1.56
N TYR A 287 -0.02 13.99 -0.39
CA TYR A 287 -1.19 13.47 0.30
C TYR A 287 -1.87 14.57 1.09
N ASP A 288 -3.20 14.63 1.03
CA ASP A 288 -4.00 15.65 1.73
C ASP A 288 -3.51 17.10 1.46
N ASN A 289 -3.27 17.39 0.18
CA ASN A 289 -2.74 18.67 -0.33
C ASN A 289 -1.46 19.15 0.38
N LYS A 290 -0.59 18.21 0.75
CA LYS A 290 0.73 18.46 1.35
C LYS A 290 1.79 17.63 0.64
N ILE A 291 2.99 18.17 0.54
CA ILE A 291 4.19 17.38 0.26
C ILE A 291 4.66 16.79 1.57
N TRP A 292 4.93 15.49 1.60
CA TRP A 292 5.50 14.76 2.72
C TRP A 292 6.92 14.31 2.38
N VAL A 293 7.84 14.38 3.33
CA VAL A 293 9.22 13.85 3.24
C VAL A 293 9.43 12.87 4.39
N ILE A 294 9.84 11.64 4.06
CA ILE A 294 9.86 10.53 5.01
C ILE A 294 11.23 9.81 4.98
N GLY A 295 11.86 9.74 6.16
CA GLY A 295 13.06 8.95 6.41
C GLY A 295 14.26 9.26 5.50
N GLY A 296 15.00 8.22 5.11
CA GLY A 296 16.22 8.31 4.30
C GLY A 296 17.48 8.03 5.10
N HIS A 297 18.64 8.31 4.50
CA HIS A 297 19.93 8.31 5.18
C HIS A 297 20.42 9.76 5.31
N GLY A 298 20.70 10.21 6.52
CA GLY A 298 21.11 11.58 6.84
C GLY A 298 22.50 11.94 6.32
N ASN A 299 22.79 13.23 6.25
CA ASN A 299 24.11 13.78 5.92
C ASN A 299 25.17 13.43 6.98
N SER A 300 26.43 13.77 6.73
CA SER A 300 27.54 13.48 7.64
C SER A 300 27.37 14.05 9.06
N ALA A 301 26.59 15.12 9.22
CA ALA A 301 26.34 15.75 10.52
C ALA A 301 25.35 14.96 11.40
N VAL A 302 24.32 14.36 10.79
CA VAL A 302 23.31 13.56 11.50
C VAL A 302 23.68 12.08 11.50
N GLY A 303 24.13 11.56 10.36
CA GLY A 303 24.48 10.17 10.13
C GLY A 303 23.29 9.19 10.17
N GLY A 304 23.51 7.99 9.63
CA GLY A 304 22.57 6.86 9.74
C GLY A 304 21.23 7.08 9.04
N GLU A 305 20.32 6.13 9.22
CA GLU A 305 18.96 6.25 8.75
C GLU A 305 18.09 7.14 9.64
N LEU A 306 17.08 7.71 9.00
CA LEU A 306 16.07 8.55 9.62
C LEU A 306 14.70 7.86 9.58
N ASN A 307 13.84 8.20 10.54
CA ASN A 307 12.40 7.92 10.55
C ASN A 307 11.59 9.18 10.90
N ASP A 308 12.18 10.36 10.73
CA ASP A 308 11.45 11.60 10.85
C ASP A 308 10.50 11.78 9.65
N VAL A 309 9.42 12.52 9.89
CA VAL A 309 8.37 12.81 8.92
C VAL A 309 8.11 14.30 8.93
N TRP A 310 8.24 14.91 7.76
CA TRP A 310 8.03 16.33 7.54
C TRP A 310 6.93 16.55 6.51
N TYR A 311 6.21 17.66 6.63
CA TYR A 311 5.29 18.08 5.58
C TYR A 311 5.32 19.58 5.34
N THR A 312 4.81 19.97 4.18
CA THR A 312 4.55 21.37 3.82
C THR A 312 3.28 21.47 2.99
N THR A 313 2.58 22.59 3.12
CA THR A 313 1.40 22.94 2.31
C THR A 313 1.71 23.86 1.13
N ASP A 314 2.93 24.41 1.07
CA ASP A 314 3.34 25.44 0.10
C ASP A 314 4.70 25.15 -0.56
N GLY A 315 5.42 24.11 -0.11
CA GLY A 315 6.76 23.78 -0.60
C GLY A 315 7.88 24.58 0.06
N ILE A 316 7.55 25.47 1.01
CA ILE A 316 8.47 26.47 1.59
C ILE A 316 8.51 26.33 3.12
N SER A 317 7.34 26.33 3.76
CA SER A 317 7.17 26.27 5.21
C SER A 317 6.98 24.81 5.61
N TRP A 318 7.98 24.24 6.27
CA TRP A 318 7.98 22.83 6.67
C TRP A 318 7.67 22.65 8.15
N VAL A 319 6.87 21.63 8.44
CA VAL A 319 6.45 21.22 9.78
C VAL A 319 6.86 19.77 10.03
N GLU A 320 7.47 19.52 11.18
CA GLU A 320 7.77 18.17 11.64
C GLU A 320 6.48 17.50 12.14
N ALA A 321 5.98 16.49 11.43
CA ALA A 321 4.84 15.68 11.90
C ALA A 321 5.29 14.66 12.93
N ALA A 322 6.50 14.10 12.78
CA ALA A 322 7.11 13.21 13.74
C ALA A 322 8.63 13.36 13.72
N SER A 323 9.24 13.59 14.89
CA SER A 323 10.70 13.52 15.05
C SER A 323 11.25 12.09 15.04
N GLY A 324 10.35 11.11 15.09
CA GLY A 324 10.64 9.68 15.01
C GLY A 324 9.34 8.89 14.93
N ALA A 325 9.00 8.41 13.74
CA ALA A 325 7.84 7.59 13.51
C ALA A 325 7.95 6.22 14.20
N SER A 326 6.81 5.52 14.36
CA SER A 326 6.77 4.19 14.99
C SER A 326 7.47 3.09 14.18
N PHE A 327 7.74 3.33 12.90
CA PHE A 327 8.54 2.43 12.08
C PHE A 327 10.03 2.69 12.30
N GLU A 328 10.84 1.64 12.18
CA GLU A 328 12.30 1.74 12.29
C GLU A 328 12.90 2.67 11.22
N ALA A 329 13.90 3.46 11.61
CA ALA A 329 14.68 4.31 10.72
C ALA A 329 15.19 3.54 9.50
N ARG A 330 14.93 4.09 8.30
CA ARG A 330 15.14 3.38 7.04
C ARG A 330 15.49 4.27 5.85
N SER A 331 16.26 3.71 4.92
CA SER A 331 16.53 4.27 3.59
C SER A 331 16.20 3.26 2.49
N GLY A 332 16.01 3.71 1.25
CA GLY A 332 15.70 2.85 0.10
C GLY A 332 14.35 2.11 0.22
N HIS A 333 13.48 2.63 1.08
CA HIS A 333 12.08 2.24 1.19
C HIS A 333 11.26 2.98 0.12
N THR A 334 9.99 2.65 0.02
CA THR A 334 9.05 3.33 -0.87
C THR A 334 7.85 3.88 -0.10
N THR A 335 7.23 4.93 -0.66
CA THR A 335 6.00 5.50 -0.13
C THR A 335 4.96 5.69 -1.22
N VAL A 336 3.71 5.32 -0.93
CA VAL A 336 2.56 5.52 -1.82
C VAL A 336 1.34 6.00 -1.04
N VAL A 337 0.42 6.65 -1.74
CA VAL A 337 -0.91 6.98 -1.23
C VAL A 337 -1.92 5.96 -1.73
N HIS A 338 -2.60 5.27 -0.83
CA HIS A 338 -3.63 4.30 -1.17
C HIS A 338 -4.72 4.30 -0.09
N ASP A 339 -6.00 4.29 -0.50
CA ASP A 339 -7.14 4.25 0.42
C ASP A 339 -7.07 5.36 1.50
N ASP A 340 -6.83 6.60 1.05
CA ASP A 340 -6.68 7.80 1.89
C ASP A 340 -5.66 7.65 3.02
N LYS A 341 -4.55 6.95 2.77
CA LYS A 341 -3.45 6.76 3.72
C LYS A 341 -2.10 6.86 3.00
N LEU A 342 -1.10 7.36 3.71
CA LEU A 342 0.31 7.20 3.34
C LEU A 342 0.79 5.82 3.78
N TRP A 343 1.54 5.13 2.93
CA TRP A 343 2.10 3.81 3.20
C TRP A 343 3.62 3.85 3.09
N VAL A 344 4.34 3.19 4.01
CA VAL A 344 5.80 3.00 3.96
C VAL A 344 6.08 1.51 3.84
N ILE A 345 6.87 1.14 2.84
CA ILE A 345 7.08 -0.27 2.45
C ILE A 345 8.57 -0.60 2.36
N GLY A 346 9.00 -1.58 3.14
CA GLY A 346 10.34 -2.17 3.10
C GLY A 346 11.47 -1.18 3.39
N GLY A 347 12.59 -1.35 2.69
CA GLY A 347 13.80 -0.53 2.84
C GLY A 347 14.92 -1.24 3.58
N ARG A 348 15.89 -0.47 4.07
CA ARG A 348 17.05 -0.96 4.83
C ARG A 348 17.39 -0.07 6.02
N LYS A 349 18.07 -0.68 7.00
CA LYS A 349 18.87 -0.02 8.03
C LYS A 349 20.37 -0.16 7.74
N SER A 350 21.18 0.81 8.16
CA SER A 350 22.63 0.85 8.02
C SER A 350 23.31 -0.03 9.05
N GLY A 351 24.58 -0.36 8.79
CA GLY A 351 25.44 -1.12 9.70
C GLY A 351 25.12 -2.61 9.81
N THR A 352 24.04 -3.09 9.19
CA THR A 352 23.58 -4.49 9.29
C THR A 352 23.72 -5.29 7.99
N GLY A 353 24.24 -4.70 6.90
CA GLY A 353 24.34 -5.39 5.62
C GLY A 353 23.00 -5.98 5.16
N SER A 354 22.98 -7.24 4.73
CA SER A 354 21.76 -7.93 4.27
C SER A 354 20.76 -8.24 5.39
N THR A 355 21.16 -8.23 6.67
CA THR A 355 20.25 -8.48 7.80
C THR A 355 19.39 -7.25 8.14
N GLY A 356 19.77 -6.08 7.62
CA GLY A 356 19.05 -4.81 7.77
C GLY A 356 17.91 -4.57 6.81
N LEU A 357 17.68 -5.47 5.85
CA LEU A 357 16.58 -5.32 4.88
C LEU A 357 15.23 -5.57 5.55
N MET A 358 14.22 -4.85 5.09
CA MET A 358 12.87 -4.88 5.65
C MET A 358 11.83 -5.23 4.58
N ASN A 359 10.71 -5.80 5.01
CA ASN A 359 9.49 -6.05 4.23
C ASN A 359 8.24 -5.74 5.07
N ASP A 360 8.39 -4.96 6.13
CA ASP A 360 7.27 -4.46 6.89
C ASP A 360 6.54 -3.37 6.09
N VAL A 361 5.26 -3.23 6.39
CA VAL A 361 4.34 -2.29 5.75
C VAL A 361 3.63 -1.51 6.83
N TRP A 362 3.77 -0.19 6.77
CA TRP A 362 3.18 0.75 7.72
C TRP A 362 2.26 1.72 7.00
N PHE A 363 1.27 2.26 7.71
CA PHE A 363 0.44 3.33 7.19
C PHE A 363 0.14 4.39 8.24
N THR A 364 -0.24 5.57 7.74
CA THR A 364 -0.73 6.70 8.54
C THR A 364 -1.74 7.53 7.77
N THR A 365 -2.53 8.31 8.48
CA THR A 365 -3.42 9.35 7.92
C THR A 365 -2.94 10.76 8.26
N ASP A 366 -1.93 10.92 9.10
CA ASP A 366 -1.51 12.22 9.63
C ASP A 366 0.02 12.42 9.67
N GLY A 367 0.81 11.41 9.30
CA GLY A 367 2.26 11.45 9.33
C GLY A 367 2.89 11.30 10.73
N ALA A 368 2.08 11.43 11.79
CA ALA A 368 2.54 11.39 13.18
C ALA A 368 2.32 10.00 13.80
N HIS A 369 1.15 9.41 13.57
CA HIS A 369 0.74 8.14 14.16
C HIS A 369 0.75 7.04 13.10
N TRP A 370 1.67 6.09 13.25
CA TRP A 370 1.88 5.01 12.28
C TRP A 370 1.42 3.66 12.83
N SER A 371 0.73 2.90 11.99
CA SER A 371 0.27 1.54 12.31
C SER A 371 0.90 0.52 11.37
N ALA A 372 1.39 -0.58 11.92
CA ALA A 372 1.88 -1.69 11.10
C ALA A 372 0.70 -2.43 10.47
N ALA A 373 0.55 -2.36 9.15
CA ALA A 373 -0.38 -3.22 8.41
C ALA A 373 0.17 -4.64 8.30
N SER A 374 1.48 -4.76 8.04
CA SER A 374 2.15 -6.05 7.96
C SER A 374 3.55 -5.96 8.59
N PRO A 375 3.78 -6.55 9.77
CA PRO A 375 5.12 -6.60 10.36
C PRO A 375 6.12 -7.45 9.57
N SER A 376 5.61 -8.32 8.68
CA SER A 376 6.40 -9.13 7.76
C SER A 376 5.52 -9.51 6.57
N ALA A 377 5.59 -8.75 5.48
CA ALA A 377 4.86 -9.05 4.26
C ALA A 377 5.33 -10.36 3.60
N ALA A 378 4.54 -10.87 2.66
CA ALA A 378 4.84 -12.13 1.98
C ALA A 378 6.02 -12.05 0.99
N PHE A 379 6.36 -10.85 0.50
CA PHE A 379 7.53 -10.65 -0.37
C PHE A 379 8.83 -10.60 0.45
N SER A 380 9.95 -10.90 -0.20
CA SER A 380 11.27 -10.89 0.46
C SER A 380 11.66 -9.49 0.95
N LYS A 381 12.32 -9.42 2.11
CA LYS A 381 12.98 -8.20 2.63
C LYS A 381 13.85 -7.55 1.55
N ARG A 382 13.60 -6.27 1.25
CA ARG A 382 14.20 -5.60 0.09
C ARG A 382 14.28 -4.08 0.22
N GLN A 383 15.21 -3.51 -0.53
CA GLN A 383 15.39 -2.06 -0.72
C GLN A 383 15.51 -1.73 -2.22
N GLY A 384 15.39 -0.44 -2.58
CA GLY A 384 15.56 0.03 -3.95
C GLY A 384 14.58 -0.61 -4.95
N HIS A 385 13.47 -1.14 -4.43
CA HIS A 385 12.31 -1.56 -5.18
C HIS A 385 11.46 -0.32 -5.50
N THR A 386 10.50 -0.45 -6.40
CA THR A 386 9.49 0.59 -6.62
C THR A 386 8.12 0.13 -6.17
N THR A 387 7.28 1.09 -5.80
CA THR A 387 5.86 0.84 -5.55
C THR A 387 4.99 1.86 -6.23
N VAL A 388 3.88 1.40 -6.81
CA VAL A 388 2.88 2.24 -7.45
C VAL A 388 1.48 1.77 -7.07
N VAL A 389 0.50 2.67 -7.15
CA VAL A 389 -0.91 2.32 -6.94
C VAL A 389 -1.60 2.32 -8.30
N HIS A 390 -2.14 1.16 -8.67
CA HIS A 390 -2.83 0.99 -9.94
C HIS A 390 -3.96 -0.02 -9.81
N ASN A 391 -5.13 0.29 -10.37
CA ASN A 391 -6.33 -0.54 -10.29
C ASN A 391 -6.68 -0.94 -8.84
N ASN A 392 -6.65 0.05 -7.93
CA ASN A 392 -6.95 -0.11 -6.51
C ASN A 392 -6.06 -1.14 -5.76
N LYS A 393 -4.84 -1.32 -6.24
CA LYS A 393 -3.82 -2.19 -5.63
C LYS A 393 -2.51 -1.44 -5.51
N ILE A 394 -1.82 -1.68 -4.40
CA ILE A 394 -0.40 -1.37 -4.25
C ILE A 394 0.38 -2.47 -4.95
N TRP A 395 1.31 -2.07 -5.81
CA TRP A 395 2.23 -2.97 -6.53
C TRP A 395 3.65 -2.78 -5.99
N VAL A 396 4.39 -3.86 -5.76
CA VAL A 396 5.81 -3.86 -5.42
C VAL A 396 6.57 -4.53 -6.57
N ILE A 397 7.58 -3.85 -7.09
CA ILE A 397 8.31 -4.27 -8.30
C ILE A 397 9.81 -4.31 -8.02
N GLY A 398 10.41 -5.49 -8.22
CA GLY A 398 11.86 -5.70 -8.19
C GLY A 398 12.53 -5.29 -6.87
N GLY A 399 13.74 -4.75 -6.98
CA GLY A 399 14.57 -4.31 -5.87
C GLY A 399 15.70 -5.28 -5.54
N LYS A 400 16.37 -5.03 -4.42
CA LYS A 400 17.48 -5.85 -3.92
C LYS A 400 17.11 -6.52 -2.61
N SER A 401 17.07 -7.85 -2.61
CA SER A 401 16.94 -8.67 -1.40
C SER A 401 18.32 -9.07 -0.85
N ALA A 402 18.30 -9.87 0.22
CA ALA A 402 19.53 -10.42 0.81
C ALA A 402 20.21 -11.43 -0.13
N SER A 403 19.43 -12.13 -0.96
CA SER A 403 19.90 -13.23 -1.81
C SER A 403 20.14 -12.83 -3.26
N ALA A 404 19.40 -11.84 -3.77
CA ALA A 404 19.44 -11.51 -5.20
C ALA A 404 18.94 -10.08 -5.49
N LEU A 405 19.19 -9.63 -6.71
CA LEU A 405 18.34 -8.63 -7.34
C LEU A 405 17.07 -9.32 -7.82
N GLU A 406 15.95 -8.64 -7.66
CA GLU A 406 14.62 -9.18 -7.93
C GLU A 406 14.03 -8.51 -9.18
N ASN A 407 13.19 -9.26 -9.90
CA ASN A 407 12.23 -8.77 -10.91
C ASN A 407 10.85 -9.42 -10.70
N ASP A 408 10.58 -9.91 -9.50
CA ASP A 408 9.25 -10.36 -9.12
C ASP A 408 8.32 -9.16 -8.91
N ILE A 409 7.02 -9.41 -9.01
CA ILE A 409 5.97 -8.40 -8.82
C ILE A 409 4.96 -8.95 -7.85
N TRP A 410 4.64 -8.13 -6.85
CA TRP A 410 3.62 -8.41 -5.85
C TRP A 410 2.54 -7.35 -5.88
N SER A 411 1.32 -7.72 -5.48
CA SER A 411 0.23 -6.77 -5.31
C SER A 411 -0.55 -7.00 -4.03
N SER A 412 -1.14 -5.94 -3.49
CA SER A 412 -2.06 -6.00 -2.36
C SER A 412 -3.14 -4.93 -2.49
N VAL A 413 -4.37 -5.27 -2.13
CA VAL A 413 -5.48 -4.31 -2.03
C VAL A 413 -5.49 -3.54 -0.71
N ASN A 414 -4.79 -4.04 0.32
CA ASN A 414 -4.89 -3.56 1.70
C ASN A 414 -3.55 -3.46 2.44
N GLY A 415 -2.42 -3.75 1.77
CA GLY A 415 -1.10 -3.76 2.37
C GLY A 415 -0.83 -4.89 3.39
N ILE A 416 -1.82 -5.75 3.66
CA ILE A 416 -1.74 -6.86 4.62
C ILE A 416 -1.54 -8.18 3.87
N THR A 417 -2.45 -8.50 2.95
CA THR A 417 -2.42 -9.73 2.17
C THR A 417 -1.79 -9.45 0.81
N TRP A 418 -0.63 -10.05 0.57
CA TRP A 418 0.15 -9.86 -0.64
C TRP A 418 0.08 -11.09 -1.53
N THR A 419 -0.16 -10.88 -2.83
CA THR A 419 -0.20 -11.92 -3.85
C THR A 419 0.91 -11.69 -4.86
N ARG A 420 1.73 -12.72 -5.13
CA ARG A 420 2.76 -12.65 -6.16
C ARG A 420 2.11 -12.70 -7.54
N ALA A 421 2.17 -11.60 -8.27
CA ALA A 421 1.62 -11.48 -9.62
C ALA A 421 2.53 -12.15 -10.67
N THR A 422 3.85 -12.03 -10.51
CA THR A 422 4.84 -12.84 -11.24
C THR A 422 6.06 -13.12 -10.36
N SER A 423 6.68 -14.29 -10.52
CA SER A 423 7.98 -14.61 -9.91
C SER A 423 9.18 -14.08 -10.71
N SER A 424 8.98 -13.75 -11.97
CA SER A 424 10.03 -13.24 -12.86
C SER A 424 9.36 -12.51 -14.00
N ALA A 425 9.43 -11.18 -13.99
CA ALA A 425 9.01 -10.37 -15.12
C ALA A 425 10.01 -10.54 -16.29
N PRO A 426 9.60 -10.26 -17.55
CA PRO A 426 10.50 -10.36 -18.71
C PRO A 426 11.66 -9.37 -18.71
N PHE A 427 11.52 -8.23 -18.00
CA PHE A 427 12.64 -7.33 -17.78
C PHE A 427 13.63 -7.91 -16.78
N SER A 428 14.90 -7.53 -16.92
CA SER A 428 15.99 -7.98 -16.03
C SER A 428 15.68 -7.69 -14.56
N THR A 429 16.28 -8.48 -13.66
CA THR A 429 16.41 -8.11 -12.24
C THR A 429 17.01 -6.71 -12.12
N ARG A 430 16.51 -5.90 -11.18
CA ARG A 430 16.92 -4.51 -11.04
C ARG A 430 16.60 -3.89 -9.69
N HIS A 431 17.41 -2.94 -9.27
CA HIS A 431 17.11 -2.01 -8.17
C HIS A 431 17.48 -0.58 -8.57
N GLY A 432 17.02 0.40 -7.80
CA GLY A 432 17.24 1.83 -8.12
C GLY A 432 16.62 2.25 -9.46
N HIS A 433 15.66 1.46 -9.96
CA HIS A 433 14.82 1.84 -11.09
C HIS A 433 13.71 2.77 -10.60
N SER A 434 13.03 3.44 -11.53
CA SER A 434 11.85 4.23 -11.21
C SER A 434 10.61 3.60 -11.86
N SER A 435 9.44 3.83 -11.25
CA SER A 435 8.16 3.42 -11.80
C SER A 435 7.12 4.53 -11.66
N ALA A 436 6.24 4.66 -12.65
CA ALA A 436 5.19 5.67 -12.68
C ALA A 436 3.91 5.11 -13.30
N ILE A 437 2.76 5.73 -12.99
CA ILE A 437 1.49 5.43 -13.64
C ILE A 437 1.22 6.49 -14.69
N PHE A 438 1.17 6.08 -15.96
CA PHE A 438 0.90 6.98 -17.08
C PHE A 438 0.13 6.21 -18.17
N ASP A 439 -0.87 6.86 -18.78
CA ASP A 439 -1.78 6.24 -19.76
C ASP A 439 -2.33 4.86 -19.29
N SER A 440 -2.79 4.81 -18.04
CA SER A 440 -3.34 3.59 -17.41
C SER A 440 -2.39 2.37 -17.39
N LYS A 441 -1.09 2.57 -17.50
CA LYS A 441 -0.06 1.51 -17.44
C LYS A 441 0.92 1.78 -16.31
N ILE A 442 1.52 0.72 -15.80
CA ILE A 442 2.70 0.83 -14.94
C ILE A 442 3.93 0.90 -15.83
N TRP A 443 4.70 1.97 -15.72
CA TRP A 443 5.97 2.15 -16.40
C TRP A 443 7.11 1.72 -15.48
N VAL A 444 8.10 1.00 -16.01
CA VAL A 444 9.32 0.60 -15.30
C VAL A 444 10.51 1.11 -16.13
N ILE A 445 11.32 1.99 -15.54
CA ILE A 445 12.35 2.74 -16.27
C ILE A 445 13.71 2.59 -15.61
N GLY A 446 14.68 2.13 -16.40
CA GLY A 446 16.09 2.07 -16.05
C GLY A 446 16.41 1.23 -14.81
N GLY A 447 17.41 1.67 -14.05
CA GLY A 447 17.92 1.01 -12.85
C GLY A 447 19.21 0.23 -13.09
N GLN A 448 19.63 -0.53 -12.07
CA GLN A 448 20.87 -1.28 -12.05
C GLN A 448 20.60 -2.79 -12.00
N GLN A 449 21.17 -3.55 -12.95
CA GLN A 449 20.88 -4.97 -13.19
C GLN A 449 21.84 -5.94 -12.50
N SER A 450 22.94 -5.46 -11.94
CA SER A 450 23.89 -6.27 -11.19
C SER A 450 24.53 -5.46 -10.06
N ASN A 451 25.43 -6.06 -9.27
CA ASN A 451 26.20 -5.29 -8.29
C ASN A 451 27.33 -4.47 -8.92
N SER A 452 27.57 -4.60 -10.23
CA SER A 452 28.54 -3.79 -10.97
C SER A 452 28.03 -2.36 -11.13
N ILE A 453 28.92 -1.39 -10.87
CA ILE A 453 28.64 0.02 -11.13
C ILE A 453 28.55 0.36 -12.63
N LEU A 454 28.72 -0.60 -13.54
CA LEU A 454 28.60 -0.38 -14.99
C LEU A 454 27.32 -0.98 -15.59
N ASP A 455 26.56 -1.76 -14.82
CA ASP A 455 25.42 -2.53 -15.33
C ASP A 455 24.11 -1.78 -15.09
N ARG A 456 24.04 -0.52 -15.53
CA ARG A 456 22.80 0.27 -15.54
C ARG A 456 22.11 0.17 -16.88
N VAL A 457 20.82 0.44 -16.86
CA VAL A 457 19.98 0.47 -18.05
C VAL A 457 19.12 1.72 -18.11
N ASN A 458 18.66 2.01 -19.30
CA ASN A 458 17.73 3.05 -19.72
C ASN A 458 16.57 2.43 -20.53
N ASP A 459 16.34 1.12 -20.37
CA ASP A 459 15.21 0.45 -20.99
C ASP A 459 13.90 0.89 -20.33
N VAL A 460 12.84 0.88 -21.13
CA VAL A 460 11.51 1.32 -20.73
C VAL A 460 10.54 0.18 -20.99
N TRP A 461 9.80 -0.19 -19.95
CA TRP A 461 8.79 -1.24 -20.01
C TRP A 461 7.44 -0.72 -19.54
N THR A 462 6.36 -1.29 -20.07
CA THR A 462 5.00 -1.10 -19.55
C THR A 462 4.38 -2.41 -19.09
N ILE A 463 3.52 -2.34 -18.08
CA ILE A 463 2.73 -3.46 -17.55
C ILE A 463 1.24 -3.08 -17.56
N GLU A 464 0.37 -3.97 -18.06
CA GLU A 464 -1.10 -3.80 -18.20
C GLU A 464 -1.96 -5.04 -17.90
#